data_AF-K1RJW0-F1
#
_entry.id   AF-K1RJW0-F1
#
_cell.length_a   1.000
_cell.length_b   1.000
_cell.length_c   1.000
_cell.angle_alpha   90.00
_cell.angle_beta   90.00
_cell.angle_gamma   90.00
#
_symmetry.space_group_name_H-M   'P 1'
#
loop_
_entity.id
_entity.type
_entity.pdbx_description
1 polymer ?
#
loop_
_entity_poly.entity_id
_entity_poly.type
_entity_poly.pdbx_seq_one_letter_code
_entity_poly.pdbx_strand_id
1 'polypeptide(L)' 'EHHPVAAYITPEKFDWYRQQALDMGFSYCASGPMVRSSYLADEALGSVRLKRQVSAKA' A
#
# COMPACT_ATOMS: atom_id res chain seq x y z
N GLU A 1 11.16 -8.92 25.01
CA GLU A 1 11.01 -10.18 24.27
C GLU A 1 10.46 -9.89 22.88
N HIS A 2 10.69 -10.78 21.92
CA HIS A 2 10.14 -10.68 20.55
C HIS A 2 9.28 -11.91 20.26
N HIS A 3 8.18 -11.72 19.53
CA HIS A 3 7.35 -12.83 19.10
C HIS A 3 8.02 -13.63 17.96
N PRO A 4 7.84 -14.96 17.93
CA PRO A 4 8.33 -15.78 16.83
C PRO A 4 7.59 -15.45 15.52
N VAL A 5 8.29 -15.59 14.40
CA VAL A 5 7.71 -15.41 13.06
C VAL A 5 6.85 -16.62 12.71
N ALA A 6 5.57 -16.41 12.43
CA ALA A 6 4.64 -17.48 12.09
C ALA A 6 4.75 -17.97 10.64
N ALA A 7 5.03 -17.06 9.69
CA ALA A 7 5.17 -17.39 8.27
C ALA A 7 5.91 -16.29 7.50
N TYR A 8 6.58 -16.68 6.40
CA TYR A 8 7.07 -15.77 5.37
C TYR A 8 6.13 -15.81 4.18
N ILE A 9 5.51 -14.67 3.87
CA ILE A 9 4.48 -14.56 2.85
C ILE A 9 5.12 -14.28 1.48
N THR A 10 4.61 -14.92 0.42
CA THR A 10 5.15 -14.74 -0.93
C THR A 10 4.80 -13.36 -1.51
N PRO A 11 5.59 -12.83 -2.46
CA PRO A 11 5.30 -11.55 -3.10
C PRO A 11 3.89 -11.46 -3.71
N GLU A 12 3.39 -12.52 -4.33
CA GLU A 12 2.08 -12.54 -4.99
C GLU A 12 0.93 -12.33 -4.00
N LYS A 13 1.10 -12.80 -2.76
CA LYS A 13 0.11 -12.59 -1.71
C LYS A 13 0.10 -11.13 -1.23
N PHE A 14 1.24 -10.44 -1.26
CA PHE A 14 1.29 -8.99 -1.04
C PHE A 14 0.58 -8.22 -2.15
N ASP A 15 0.73 -8.63 -3.41
CA ASP A 15 -0.01 -8.04 -4.53
C ASP A 15 -1.52 -8.24 -4.37
N TRP A 16 -1.94 -9.43 -3.93
CA TRP A 16 -3.34 -9.68 -3.60
C TRP A 16 -3.84 -8.73 -2.50
N TYR A 17 -3.11 -8.55 -1.39
CA TYR A 17 -3.51 -7.59 -0.33
C TYR A 17 -3.62 -6.15 -0.86
N ARG A 18 -2.69 -5.73 -1.73
CA ARG A 18 -2.74 -4.42 -2.36
C ARG A 18 -4.03 -4.24 -3.15
N GLN A 19 -4.39 -5.22 -3.98
CA GLN A 19 -5.61 -5.15 -4.77
C GLN A 19 -6.84 -5.06 -3.88
N GLN A 20 -6.91 -5.89 -2.84
CA GLN A 20 -8.02 -5.84 -1.88
C GLN A 20 -8.17 -4.45 -1.22
N ALA A 21 -7.06 -3.82 -0.81
CA ALA A 21 -7.12 -2.47 -0.26
C ALA A 21 -7.62 -1.43 -1.28
N LEU A 22 -7.18 -1.52 -2.53
CA LEU A 22 -7.66 -0.62 -3.59
C LEU A 22 -9.15 -0.83 -3.88
N ASP A 23 -9.63 -2.08 -3.89
CA ASP A 23 -11.05 -2.42 -4.08
C ASP A 23 -11.92 -1.91 -2.92
N MET A 24 -11.37 -1.84 -1.71
CA MET A 24 -12.02 -1.24 -0.54
C MET A 24 -12.09 0.31 -0.59
N GLY A 25 -11.47 0.94 -1.58
CA GLY A 25 -11.49 2.39 -1.78
C GLY A 25 -10.31 3.15 -1.18
N PHE A 26 -9.25 2.47 -0.69
CA PHE A 26 -8.03 3.16 -0.30
C PHE A 26 -7.39 3.83 -1.53
N SER A 27 -7.03 5.11 -1.42
CA SER A 27 -6.47 5.85 -2.56
C SER A 27 -5.06 5.39 -2.94
N TYR A 28 -4.33 4.77 -2.00
CA TYR A 28 -2.98 4.24 -2.18
C TYR A 28 -2.75 3.08 -1.21
N CYS A 29 -1.99 2.07 -1.65
CA CYS A 29 -1.53 0.96 -0.82
C CYS A 29 -0.15 0.50 -1.31
N ALA A 30 0.85 0.60 -0.45
CA ALA A 30 2.14 -0.08 -0.61
C ALA A 30 2.08 -1.41 0.13
N SER A 31 2.39 -2.51 -0.57
CA SER A 31 2.33 -3.86 -0.02
C SER A 31 3.53 -4.64 -0.53
N GLY A 32 4.34 -5.18 0.39
CA GLY A 32 5.52 -5.98 0.05
C GLY A 32 6.31 -6.37 1.30
N PRO A 33 7.19 -7.39 1.23
CA PRO A 33 7.87 -7.96 2.40
C PRO A 33 8.70 -6.93 3.21
N MET A 34 9.32 -5.99 2.49
CA MET A 34 10.21 -4.98 3.07
C MET A 34 9.54 -3.62 3.30
N VAL A 35 8.27 -3.48 2.92
CA VAL A 35 7.54 -2.22 3.11
C VAL A 35 7.42 -1.91 4.62
N ARG A 36 7.62 -0.65 4.96
CA ARG A 36 7.44 -0.08 6.30
C ARG A 36 6.61 1.19 6.17
N SER A 37 6.11 1.71 7.29
CA SER A 37 5.22 2.87 7.30
C SER A 37 5.78 4.13 6.61
N SER A 38 7.10 4.33 6.64
CA SER A 38 7.78 5.47 6.00
C SER A 38 8.29 5.19 4.58
N TYR A 39 8.11 3.96 4.06
CA TYR A 39 8.60 3.59 2.74
C TYR A 39 7.96 4.48 1.67
N LEU A 40 8.79 5.30 1.00
CA LEU A 40 8.38 6.19 -0.09
C LEU A 40 7.16 7.07 0.25
N ALA A 41 7.04 7.50 1.50
CA ALA A 41 5.85 8.19 2.00
C ALA A 41 5.55 9.51 1.25
N ASP A 42 6.58 10.24 0.82
CA ASP A 42 6.39 11.49 0.06
C ASP A 42 5.80 11.22 -1.34
N GLU A 43 6.30 10.20 -2.04
CA GLU A 43 5.78 9.77 -3.33
C GLU A 43 4.36 9.19 -3.21
N ALA A 44 4.10 8.44 -2.13
CA ALA A 44 2.76 7.97 -1.79
C ALA A 44 1.80 9.14 -1.63
N LEU A 45 2.18 10.18 -0.87
CA LEU A 45 1.37 11.38 -0.68
C LEU A 45 1.16 12.13 -2.01
N GLY A 46 2.20 12.25 -2.83
CA GLY A 46 2.13 12.82 -4.17
C GLY A 46 1.11 12.09 -5.05
N SER A 47 1.13 10.76 -5.05
CA SER A 47 0.20 9.93 -5.82
C SER A 47 -1.25 10.12 -5.40
N VAL A 48 -1.51 10.23 -4.08
CA VAL A 48 -2.86 10.47 -3.54
C VAL A 48 -3.34 11.86 -3.91
N ARG A 49 -2.48 12.89 -3.80
CA ARG A 49 -2.81 14.27 -4.20
C ARG A 49 -3.18 14.33 -5.68
N LEU A 50 -2.41 13.67 -6.55
CA LEU A 50 -2.68 13.63 -7.98
C LEU A 50 -4.03 12.96 -8.29
N LYS A 51 -4.30 11.77 -7.70
CA LYS A 51 -5.59 11.09 -7.87
C LYS A 51 -6.77 11.96 -7.45
N ARG A 52 -6.66 12.67 -6.33
CA ARG A 52 -7.71 13.58 -5.85
C ARG A 52 -7.93 14.76 -6.79
N GLN A 53 -6.87 15.34 -7.35
CA GLN A 53 -6.97 16.43 -8.32
C GLN A 53 -7.66 15.99 -9.62
N VAL A 54 -7.34 14.78 -10.12
CA VAL A 54 -7.99 14.23 -11.32
C VAL A 54 -9.47 14.02 -11.07
N SER A 55 -9.83 13.40 -9.94
CA SER A 55 -11.23 13.15 -9.58
C SER A 55 -12.06 14.41 -9.34
N ALA A 56 -11.44 15.53 -8.94
CA ALA A 56 -12.14 16.79 -8.70
C ALA A 56 -12.35 17.64 -9.97
N LYS A 57 -11.65 17.31 -11.06
CA LYS A 57 -11.78 18.00 -12.36
C LYS A 57 -12.70 17.28 -13.35
N ALA A 58 -13.03 16.01 -13.08
CA ALA A 58 -14.00 15.21 -13.82
C ALA A 58 -15.41 15.45 -13.26
#